data_AF-A0A5K1C0P1-F1
#
_entry.id   AF-A0A5K1C0P1-F1
#
_cell.length_a   1.000
_cell.length_b   1.000
_cell.length_c   1.000
_cell.angle_alpha   90.00
_cell.angle_beta   90.00
_cell.angle_gamma   90.00
#
_symmetry.space_group_name_H-M   'P 1'
#
loop_
_entity.id
_entity.type
_entity.pdbx_description
1 polymer ?
#
loop_
_entity_poly.entity_id
_entity_poly.type
_entity_poly.pdbx_seq_one_letter_code
_entity_poly.pdbx_strand_id
1 'polypeptide(L)' 'GYQFWSKADSDGFFTINNVRVGNYSLYAWVPGFIGDYKYDVIVNISS' A
#
# COMPACT_ATOMS: atom_id res chain seq x y z
N GLY A 1 -1.08 -0.64 15.59
CA GLY A 1 -1.09 0.08 14.30
C GLY A 1 -2.22 -0.45 13.45
N TYR A 2 -2.62 0.27 12.40
CA TYR A 2 -3.62 -0.19 11.44
C TYR A 2 -2.93 -0.67 10.17
N GLN A 3 -3.49 -1.72 9.55
CA GLN A 3 -3.04 -2.25 8.26
C GLN A 3 -4.25 -2.31 7.32
N PHE A 4 -4.02 -1.95 6.07
CA PHE A 4 -5.02 -1.93 5.02
C PHE A 4 -4.40 -2.52 3.75
N TRP A 5 -5.20 -3.18 2.92
CA TRP A 5 -4.73 -3.77 1.66
C TRP A 5 -5.77 -3.60 0.56
N SER A 6 -5.29 -3.59 -0.67
CA SER A 6 -6.12 -3.63 -1.87
C SER A 6 -5.38 -4.41 -2.95
N LYS A 7 -6.11 -4.97 -3.90
CA LYS A 7 -5.52 -5.64 -5.06
C LYS A 7 -5.40 -4.61 -6.18
N ALA A 8 -4.19 -4.47 -6.72
CA ALA A 8 -3.98 -3.65 -7.91
C ALA A 8 -4.68 -4.26 -9.14
N ASP A 9 -5.05 -3.41 -10.09
CA ASP A 9 -5.54 -3.84 -11.40
C ASP A 9 -4.41 -4.38 -12.29
N SER A 10 -4.72 -4.69 -13.55
CA SER A 10 -3.75 -5.25 -14.50
C SER A 10 -2.61 -4.29 -14.84
N ASP A 11 -2.82 -2.99 -14.70
CA ASP A 11 -1.84 -1.95 -15.01
C ASP A 11 -1.07 -1.50 -13.76
N GLY A 12 -1.39 -2.09 -12.60
CA GLY A 12 -0.74 -1.81 -11.32
C GLY A 12 -1.37 -0.67 -10.52
N PHE A 13 -2.49 -0.11 -10.94
CA PHE A 13 -3.20 0.91 -10.16
C PHE A 13 -3.97 0.28 -9.01
N PHE A 14 -3.96 0.95 -7.86
CA PHE A 14 -4.69 0.50 -6.67
C PHE A 14 -5.36 1.67 -5.97
N THR A 15 -6.38 1.38 -5.17
CA THR A 15 -7.02 2.35 -4.28
C THR A 15 -7.33 1.67 -2.95
N ILE A 16 -7.02 2.35 -1.85
CA ILE A 16 -7.35 1.93 -0.49
C ILE A 16 -8.21 3.03 0.12
N ASN A 17 -9.49 2.76 0.29
CA ASN A 17 -10.44 3.72 0.84
C ASN A 17 -10.50 3.62 2.38
N ASN A 18 -10.95 4.71 3.02
CA ASN A 18 -11.24 4.75 4.46
C ASN A 18 -10.02 4.43 5.36
N VAL A 19 -8.82 4.80 4.90
CA VAL A 19 -7.59 4.74 5.72
C VAL A 19 -7.66 5.79 6.81
N ARG A 20 -7.34 5.41 8.05
CA ARG A 20 -7.32 6.34 9.19
C ARG A 20 -6.13 7.29 9.08
N VAL A 21 -6.29 8.53 9.54
CA VAL A 21 -5.19 9.51 9.64
C VAL A 21 -3.99 8.92 10.37
N GLY A 22 -2.79 9.13 9.83
CA GLY A 22 -1.55 8.58 10.38
C GLY A 22 -0.43 8.45 9.35
N ASN A 23 0.71 7.94 9.81
CA ASN A 23 1.90 7.66 9.00
C ASN A 23 1.99 6.16 8.72
N TYR A 24 2.15 5.79 7.45
CA TYR A 24 2.16 4.39 7.01
C TYR A 24 3.34 4.11 6.10
N SER A 25 3.89 2.90 6.23
CA SER A 25 4.78 2.32 5.23
C SER A 25 3.92 1.67 4.13
N LEU A 26 4.30 1.85 2.87
CA LEU A 26 3.63 1.23 1.73
C LEU A 26 4.47 0.07 1.18
N TYR A 27 3.86 -1.11 1.08
CA TYR A 27 4.45 -2.32 0.56
C TYR A 27 3.57 -2.90 -0.56
N ALA A 28 4.18 -3.59 -1.51
CA ALA A 28 3.50 -4.32 -2.57
C ALA A 28 4.21 -5.65 -2.86
N TRP A 29 3.46 -6.65 -3.33
CA TRP A 29 3.99 -7.94 -3.76
C TRP A 29 3.18 -8.48 -4.93
N VAL A 30 3.79 -9.32 -5.77
CA VAL A 30 3.11 -9.97 -6.89
C VAL A 30 3.13 -11.48 -6.67
N PRO A 31 1.97 -12.17 -6.60
CA PRO A 31 1.93 -13.62 -6.48
C PRO A 31 2.72 -14.31 -7.60
N GLY A 32 3.60 -15.25 -7.24
CA GLY A 32 4.44 -15.97 -8.20
C GLY A 32 5.75 -15.26 -8.58
N PHE A 33 5.99 -14.05 -8.07
CA PHE A 33 7.28 -13.36 -8.18
C PHE A 33 7.95 -13.34 -6.80
N ILE A 34 9.27 -13.53 -6.80
CA ILE A 34 10.06 -13.52 -5.55
C ILE A 34 10.44 -12.09 -5.20
N GLY A 35 10.02 -11.65 -4.01
CA GLY A 35 10.39 -10.37 -3.43
C GLY A 35 9.20 -9.46 -3.18
N ASP A 36 9.37 -8.57 -2.21
CA ASP A 36 8.42 -7.51 -1.89
C ASP A 36 9.00 -6.17 -2.33
N TYR A 37 8.13 -5.29 -2.79
CA TYR A 37 8.43 -3.90 -3.10
C TYR A 37 8.08 -3.05 -1.89
N LYS A 38 8.94 -2.10 -1.55
CA LYS A 38 8.70 -1.12 -0.50
C LYS A 38 8.82 0.28 -1.10
N TYR A 39 7.87 1.14 -0.77
CA TYR A 39 8.04 2.57 -1.00
C TYR A 39 8.85 3.15 0.16
N ASP A 40 9.99 3.74 -0.15
CA ASP A 40 10.94 4.21 0.88
C ASP A 40 10.45 5.44 1.65
N VAL A 41 9.45 6.15 1.10
CA VAL A 41 8.86 7.33 1.74
C VAL A 41 7.66 6.92 2.59
N ILE A 42 7.58 7.49 3.78
CA ILE A 42 6.41 7.34 4.65
C ILE A 42 5.22 8.08 4.03
N VAL A 43 4.11 7.37 3.88
CA VAL A 43 2.85 7.94 3.41
C VAL A 43 2.15 8.58 4.60
N ASN A 44 1.95 9.90 4.52
CA ASN A 44 1.14 10.63 5.49
C ASN A 44 -0.31 10.69 4.98
N ILE A 45 -1.25 10.22 5.80
CA ILE A 45 -2.68 10.37 5.58
C ILE A 45 -3.17 11.44 6.56
N SER A 46 -3.66 12.55 6.01
CA SER A 46 -4.25 13.67 6.75
C SER A 46 -5.76 13.76 6.51
N SER A 47 -6.46 14.46 7.40
CA SER A 47 -7.89 14.80 7.26
C SER A 47 -8.15 15.94 6.29
#